data_AF-B2VSY8-F1
#
_entry.id   AF-B2VSY8-F1
#
_cell.length_a   1.000
_cell.length_b   1.000
_cell.length_c   1.000
_cell.angle_alpha   90.00
_cell.angle_beta   90.00
_cell.angle_gamma   90.00
#
_symmetry.space_group_name_H-M   'P 1'
#
loop_
_entity.id
_entity.type
_entity.pdbx_description
1 polymer ?
#
loop_
_entity_poly.entity_id
_entity_poly.type
_entity_poly.pdbx_seq_one_letter_code
_entity_poly.pdbx_strand_id
1 'polypeptide(L)'
;MFKKLYAWWTQKSQRYLLLEAIGDARLFEEWEAAAYKLDEVLDYDMWRQTAISKDYDHRLIHQRLSAIYEAQEDNDILGLINILRSGLVRNLGNITAPKLYNRAYAGTKLLIEDYVTQVAYAIENLTQYPTSRNSDTGLTNQAKLDILHDTRQAFGRSVLVLQGGQVFGLCHLGVVKALHLRGLLPRIIAGTATGAIIAALVGVHTEDELLEFLTGTNIDLTAFTNRPYRKDAGFTAWVETLNRRVNRWWKEGHFLDVDVLEQVLRANIGDLTFEEAYTRTKRVLNITVTTSGSGGVPNLLNYLTAPNVVTS
;
A
#
# COMPACT_ATOMS: atom_id res chain seq x y z
N MET A 1 26.46 -34.26 32.41
CA MET A 1 25.04 -33.96 32.72
C MET A 1 24.77 -32.44 32.68
N PHE A 2 25.56 -31.62 33.38
CA PHE A 2 25.43 -30.14 33.38
C PHE A 2 25.46 -29.44 32.01
N LYS A 3 26.32 -29.87 31.07
CA LYS A 3 26.36 -29.28 29.71
C LYS A 3 25.07 -29.50 28.90
N LYS A 4 24.37 -30.63 29.07
CA LYS A 4 23.10 -30.92 28.38
C LYS A 4 21.94 -30.13 28.99
N LEU A 5 21.93 -29.97 30.32
CA LEU A 5 20.97 -29.11 31.03
C LEU A 5 21.15 -27.63 30.69
N TYR A 6 22.40 -27.15 30.61
CA TYR A 6 22.69 -25.79 30.18
C TYR A 6 22.27 -25.56 28.73
N ALA A 7 22.61 -26.47 27.81
CA ALA A 7 22.21 -26.38 26.40
C ALA A 7 20.67 -26.37 26.23
N TRP A 8 19.95 -27.20 26.96
CA TRP A 8 18.49 -27.24 26.98
C TRP A 8 17.88 -25.94 27.55
N TRP A 9 18.49 -25.37 28.59
CA TRP A 9 18.04 -24.11 29.20
C TRP A 9 18.38 -22.87 28.34
N THR A 10 19.45 -22.95 27.53
CA THR A 10 19.83 -21.91 26.56
C THR A 10 19.19 -22.08 25.18
N GLN A 11 18.41 -23.14 24.97
CA GLN A 11 17.79 -23.40 23.67
C GLN A 11 16.67 -22.38 23.45
N LYS A 12 16.89 -21.45 22.50
CA LYS A 12 15.87 -20.49 22.08
C LYS A 12 14.62 -21.26 21.64
N SER A 13 13.45 -20.81 22.10
CA SER A 13 12.17 -21.40 21.68
C SER A 13 11.99 -21.20 20.17
N GLN A 14 11.28 -22.11 19.52
CA GLN A 14 10.96 -22.00 18.09
C GLN A 14 10.28 -20.66 17.76
N ARG A 15 9.37 -20.21 18.63
CA ARG A 15 8.74 -18.88 18.54
C ARG A 15 9.76 -17.75 18.54
N TYR A 16 10.76 -17.79 19.43
CA TYR A 16 11.78 -16.76 19.50
C TYR A 16 12.64 -16.74 18.23
N LEU A 17 13.04 -17.91 17.73
CA LEU A 17 13.81 -18.02 16.48
C LEU A 17 13.03 -17.48 15.27
N LEU A 18 11.72 -17.71 15.21
CA LEU A 18 10.86 -17.19 14.13
C LEU A 18 10.69 -15.66 14.22
N LEU A 19 10.55 -15.10 15.43
CA LEU A 19 10.51 -13.66 15.63
C LEU A 19 11.85 -12.99 15.27
N GLU A 20 12.97 -13.64 15.57
CA GLU A 20 14.31 -13.20 15.16
C GLU A 20 14.43 -13.24 13.63
N ALA A 21 13.99 -14.33 12.98
CA ALA A 21 13.97 -14.44 11.52
C ALA A 21 13.10 -13.37 10.84
N ILE A 22 11.94 -13.05 11.42
CA ILE A 22 11.07 -11.95 10.95
C ILE A 22 11.77 -10.60 11.07
N GLY A 23 12.49 -10.36 12.17
CA GLY A 23 13.21 -9.11 12.41
C GLY A 23 14.44 -8.92 11.52
N ASP A 24 15.11 -10.02 11.17
CA ASP A 24 16.34 -10.03 10.37
C ASP A 24 16.11 -10.24 8.87
N ALA A 25 14.88 -10.54 8.46
CA ALA A 25 14.52 -10.78 7.06
C ALA A 25 14.85 -9.58 6.17
N ARG A 26 15.48 -9.86 5.01
CA ARG A 26 15.85 -8.82 4.04
C ARG A 26 14.96 -8.84 2.80
N LEU A 27 14.31 -9.97 2.56
CA LEU A 27 13.37 -10.18 1.46
C LEU A 27 11.97 -10.42 2.03
N PHE A 28 10.95 -10.03 1.26
CA PHE A 28 9.57 -10.22 1.66
C PHE A 28 9.23 -11.71 1.77
N GLU A 29 9.75 -12.53 0.87
CA GLU A 29 9.49 -13.98 0.82
C GLU A 29 10.07 -14.69 2.05
N GLU A 30 11.21 -14.24 2.56
CA GLU A 30 11.81 -14.72 3.82
C GLU A 30 10.93 -14.35 5.02
N TRP A 31 10.48 -13.09 5.06
CA TRP A 31 9.59 -12.57 6.10
C TRP A 31 8.26 -13.33 6.10
N GLU A 32 7.66 -13.52 4.92
CA GLU A 32 6.38 -14.20 4.72
C GLU A 32 6.46 -15.66 5.15
N ALA A 33 7.49 -16.40 4.71
CA ALA A 33 7.69 -17.78 5.12
C ALA A 33 7.88 -17.94 6.63
N ALA A 34 8.58 -17.01 7.28
CA ALA A 34 8.73 -17.00 8.74
C ALA A 34 7.42 -16.63 9.46
N ALA A 35 6.65 -15.68 8.90
CA ALA A 35 5.35 -15.27 9.41
C ALA A 35 4.32 -16.42 9.37
N TYR A 36 4.24 -17.17 8.27
CA TYR A 36 3.36 -18.35 8.18
C TYR A 36 3.71 -19.42 9.22
N LYS A 37 5.01 -19.74 9.37
CA LYS A 37 5.47 -20.69 10.40
C LYS A 37 5.20 -20.20 11.82
N LEU A 38 5.29 -18.88 12.03
CA LEU A 38 4.96 -18.29 13.33
C LEU A 38 3.46 -18.39 13.61
N ASP A 39 2.62 -18.17 12.61
CA ASP A 39 1.18 -18.33 12.72
C ASP A 39 0.80 -19.78 13.09
N GLU A 40 1.45 -20.78 12.49
CA GLU A 40 1.28 -22.22 12.85
C GLU A 40 1.68 -22.50 14.31
N VAL A 41 2.83 -21.98 14.77
CA VAL A 41 3.31 -22.18 16.15
C VAL A 41 2.41 -21.50 17.19
N LEU A 42 1.67 -20.46 16.79
CA LEU A 42 0.75 -19.70 17.64
C LEU A 42 -0.73 -20.11 17.47
N ASP A 43 -1.02 -21.13 16.66
CA ASP A 43 -2.37 -21.57 16.28
C ASP A 43 -3.22 -20.46 15.62
N TYR A 44 -2.57 -19.45 15.01
CA TYR A 44 -3.25 -18.37 14.29
C TYR A 44 -3.73 -18.82 12.92
N ASP A 45 -3.08 -19.82 12.32
CA ASP A 45 -3.54 -20.53 11.13
C ASP A 45 -4.94 -21.14 11.34
N MET A 46 -5.19 -21.76 12.50
CA MET A 46 -6.50 -22.32 12.83
C MET A 46 -7.59 -21.24 12.90
N TRP A 47 -7.23 -20.06 13.41
CA TRP A 47 -8.13 -18.92 13.38
C TRP A 47 -8.39 -18.44 11.94
N ARG A 48 -7.40 -18.46 11.04
CA ARG A 48 -7.59 -18.09 9.63
C ARG A 48 -8.51 -19.07 8.89
N GLN A 49 -8.36 -20.37 9.14
CA GLN A 49 -9.19 -21.43 8.57
C GLN A 49 -10.64 -21.37 9.07
N THR A 50 -10.85 -20.93 10.31
CA THR A 50 -12.19 -20.79 10.88
C THR A 50 -12.91 -19.56 10.28
N ALA A 51 -13.81 -19.78 9.32
CA ALA A 51 -14.61 -18.71 8.68
C ALA A 51 -15.49 -17.92 9.68
N ILE A 52 -16.01 -18.57 10.72
CA ILE A 52 -16.93 -17.90 11.66
C ILE A 52 -16.19 -16.80 12.43
N SER A 53 -16.70 -15.57 12.32
CA SER A 53 -16.27 -14.43 13.11
C SER A 53 -17.41 -13.44 13.32
N LYS A 54 -17.33 -12.64 14.38
CA LYS A 54 -18.25 -11.53 14.65
C LYS A 54 -17.84 -10.24 13.95
N ASP A 55 -16.59 -10.17 13.47
CA ASP A 55 -16.03 -8.95 12.88
C ASP A 55 -16.45 -8.74 11.42
N TYR A 56 -17.03 -9.77 10.76
CA TYR A 56 -17.56 -9.70 9.40
C TYR A 56 -18.71 -10.69 9.19
N ASP A 57 -19.54 -10.43 8.18
CA ASP A 57 -20.64 -11.32 7.81
C ASP A 57 -20.15 -12.47 6.93
N HIS A 58 -19.59 -13.49 7.58
CA HIS A 58 -19.08 -14.69 6.91
C HIS A 58 -20.16 -15.45 6.12
N ARG A 59 -21.45 -15.36 6.51
CA ARG A 59 -22.55 -16.03 5.79
C ARG A 59 -22.81 -15.35 4.46
N LEU A 60 -22.84 -14.01 4.45
CA LEU A 60 -22.97 -13.23 3.22
C LEU A 60 -21.80 -13.51 2.27
N ILE A 61 -20.56 -13.52 2.78
CA ILE A 61 -19.38 -13.78 1.94
C ILE A 61 -19.40 -15.20 1.37
N HIS A 62 -19.76 -16.20 2.18
CA HIS A 62 -19.91 -17.57 1.70
C HIS A 62 -20.99 -17.68 0.61
N GLN A 63 -22.16 -17.09 0.82
CA GLN A 63 -23.24 -17.10 -0.20
C GLN A 63 -22.79 -16.46 -1.51
N ARG A 64 -22.05 -15.34 -1.44
CA ARG A 64 -21.50 -14.67 -2.62
C ARG A 64 -20.45 -15.52 -3.33
N LEU A 65 -19.57 -16.16 -2.57
CA LEU A 65 -18.54 -17.05 -3.10
C LEU A 65 -19.18 -18.24 -3.82
N SER A 66 -20.18 -18.88 -3.21
CA SER A 66 -20.95 -19.98 -3.83
C SER A 66 -21.61 -19.54 -5.13
N ALA A 67 -22.27 -18.37 -5.16
CA ALA A 67 -22.91 -17.86 -6.37
C ALA A 67 -21.91 -17.59 -7.51
N ILE A 68 -20.67 -17.17 -7.20
CA ILE A 68 -19.62 -17.00 -8.21
C ILE A 68 -19.20 -18.36 -8.77
N TYR A 69 -18.99 -19.36 -7.91
CA TYR A 69 -18.64 -20.71 -8.35
C TYR A 69 -19.73 -21.33 -9.22
N GLU A 70 -20.99 -21.28 -8.78
CA GLU A 70 -22.13 -21.81 -9.55
C GLU A 70 -22.21 -21.15 -10.94
N ALA A 71 -22.10 -19.82 -11.03
CA ALA A 71 -22.12 -19.13 -12.31
C ALA A 71 -20.93 -19.49 -13.22
N GLN A 72 -19.77 -19.80 -12.65
CA GLN A 72 -18.59 -20.24 -13.40
C GLN A 72 -18.72 -21.69 -13.88
N GLU A 73 -19.19 -22.59 -13.04
CA GLU A 73 -19.42 -24.01 -13.38
C GLU A 73 -20.46 -24.14 -14.50
N ASP A 74 -21.55 -23.37 -14.42
CA ASP A 74 -22.62 -23.36 -15.42
C ASP A 74 -22.24 -22.60 -16.70
N ASN A 75 -21.06 -21.97 -16.75
CA ASN A 75 -20.64 -21.05 -17.81
C ASN A 75 -21.66 -19.91 -18.06
N ASP A 76 -22.39 -19.50 -17.02
CA ASP A 76 -23.35 -18.40 -17.08
C ASP A 76 -22.65 -17.04 -16.95
N ILE A 77 -22.13 -16.57 -18.07
CA ILE A 77 -21.45 -15.26 -18.14
C ILE A 77 -22.38 -14.09 -17.76
N LEU A 78 -23.68 -14.19 -18.07
CA LEU A 78 -24.65 -13.12 -17.77
C LEU A 78 -24.94 -13.07 -16.26
N GLY A 79 -25.09 -14.22 -15.63
CA GLY A 79 -25.16 -14.36 -14.17
C GLY A 79 -23.92 -13.81 -13.49
N LEU A 80 -22.73 -14.17 -13.98
CA LEU A 80 -21.46 -13.66 -13.46
C LEU A 80 -21.37 -12.13 -13.57
N ILE A 81 -21.75 -11.56 -14.71
CA ILE A 81 -21.84 -10.10 -14.91
C ILE A 81 -22.79 -9.46 -13.90
N ASN A 82 -23.96 -10.06 -13.67
CA ASN A 82 -24.93 -9.53 -12.72
C ASN A 82 -24.42 -9.56 -11.28
N ILE A 83 -23.71 -10.63 -10.90
CA ILE A 83 -23.04 -10.75 -9.60
C ILE A 83 -21.97 -9.67 -9.44
N LEU A 84 -21.10 -9.49 -10.44
CA LEU A 84 -20.03 -8.47 -10.39
C LEU A 84 -20.62 -7.06 -10.30
N ARG A 85 -21.59 -6.72 -11.15
CA ARG A 85 -22.20 -5.39 -11.19
C ARG A 85 -22.92 -5.03 -9.89
N SER A 86 -23.60 -5.99 -9.27
CA SER A 86 -24.35 -5.78 -8.02
C SER A 86 -23.53 -5.98 -6.75
N GLY A 87 -22.37 -6.64 -6.84
CA GLY A 87 -21.67 -7.19 -5.68
C GLY A 87 -20.25 -6.71 -5.46
N LEU A 88 -19.65 -6.01 -6.43
CA LEU A 88 -18.30 -5.49 -6.30
C LEU A 88 -18.29 -4.25 -5.39
N VAL A 89 -18.28 -4.49 -4.08
CA VAL A 89 -18.25 -3.48 -3.03
C VAL A 89 -17.01 -3.72 -2.15
N ARG A 90 -16.21 -2.67 -1.93
CA ARG A 90 -14.92 -2.78 -1.23
C ARG A 90 -14.99 -3.41 0.16
N ASN A 91 -15.95 -2.97 0.97
CA ASN A 91 -16.11 -3.45 2.34
C ASN A 91 -17.41 -4.26 2.48
N LEU A 92 -17.70 -5.13 1.51
CA LEU A 92 -18.84 -6.03 1.58
C LEU A 92 -18.76 -6.87 2.87
N GLY A 93 -19.84 -6.91 3.64
CA GLY A 93 -19.88 -7.72 4.87
C GLY A 93 -18.82 -7.35 5.91
N ASN A 94 -18.20 -6.16 5.84
CA ASN A 94 -17.12 -5.71 6.72
C ASN A 94 -15.78 -6.48 6.59
N ILE A 95 -15.48 -7.04 5.41
CA ILE A 95 -14.24 -7.80 5.16
C ILE A 95 -12.94 -6.98 5.29
N THR A 96 -13.00 -5.65 5.27
CA THR A 96 -11.82 -4.78 5.42
C THR A 96 -11.60 -4.33 6.87
N ALA A 97 -12.27 -4.93 7.84
CA ALA A 97 -12.15 -4.54 9.24
C ALA A 97 -10.71 -4.76 9.77
N PRO A 98 -10.04 -3.76 10.38
CA PRO A 98 -8.65 -3.89 10.81
C PRO A 98 -8.38 -5.05 11.78
N LYS A 99 -9.38 -5.44 12.59
CA LYS A 99 -9.27 -6.58 13.51
C LYS A 99 -9.00 -7.91 12.81
N LEU A 100 -9.42 -8.05 11.55
CA LEU A 100 -9.18 -9.24 10.73
C LEU A 100 -7.73 -9.30 10.21
N TYR A 101 -7.02 -8.19 10.16
CA TYR A 101 -5.67 -8.12 9.60
C TYR A 101 -4.57 -7.96 10.67
N ASN A 102 -4.96 -7.77 11.94
CA ASN A 102 -4.04 -7.58 13.07
C ASN A 102 -3.94 -8.82 13.98
N ARG A 103 -4.43 -9.99 13.55
CA ARG A 103 -4.47 -11.21 14.37
C ARG A 103 -3.45 -12.26 13.97
N ALA A 104 -3.27 -12.48 12.67
CA ALA A 104 -2.24 -13.34 12.13
C ALA A 104 -1.19 -12.47 11.41
N TYR A 105 0.03 -12.96 11.25
CA TYR A 105 1.11 -12.21 10.62
C TYR A 105 1.04 -12.27 9.10
N ALA A 106 0.74 -13.45 8.54
CA ALA A 106 0.85 -13.69 7.10
C ALA A 106 -0.46 -13.48 6.32
N GLY A 107 -1.59 -13.20 6.97
CA GLY A 107 -2.85 -12.97 6.27
C GLY A 107 -4.07 -12.83 7.17
N THR A 108 -5.25 -13.00 6.56
CA THR A 108 -6.56 -12.85 7.20
C THR A 108 -7.34 -14.16 7.14
N LYS A 109 -8.66 -14.09 7.33
CA LYS A 109 -9.59 -15.22 7.16
C LYS A 109 -9.48 -15.77 5.74
N LEU A 110 -9.29 -17.09 5.60
CA LEU A 110 -9.17 -17.74 4.29
C LEU A 110 -10.42 -17.52 3.42
N LEU A 111 -11.62 -17.54 4.02
CA LEU A 111 -12.86 -17.23 3.29
C LEU A 111 -12.84 -15.85 2.61
N ILE A 112 -12.17 -14.85 3.21
CA ILE A 112 -12.03 -13.52 2.61
C ILE A 112 -11.02 -13.57 1.46
N GLU A 113 -9.89 -14.24 1.67
CA GLU A 113 -8.84 -14.43 0.65
C GLU A 113 -9.39 -15.17 -0.58
N ASP A 114 -10.12 -16.27 -0.36
CA ASP A 114 -10.79 -17.04 -1.42
C ASP A 114 -11.82 -16.19 -2.17
N TYR A 115 -12.66 -15.45 -1.45
CA TYR A 115 -13.65 -14.57 -2.06
C TYR A 115 -13.01 -13.50 -2.96
N VAL A 116 -11.99 -12.80 -2.46
CA VAL A 116 -11.29 -11.77 -3.24
C VAL A 116 -10.60 -12.38 -4.46
N THR A 117 -9.99 -13.56 -4.31
CA THR A 117 -9.34 -14.29 -5.39
C THR A 117 -10.35 -14.69 -6.47
N GLN A 118 -11.51 -15.24 -6.08
CA GLN A 118 -12.54 -15.63 -7.04
C GLN A 118 -13.20 -14.44 -7.74
N VAL A 119 -13.36 -13.31 -7.05
CA VAL A 119 -13.81 -12.07 -7.71
C VAL A 119 -12.80 -11.59 -8.75
N ALA A 120 -11.50 -11.63 -8.44
CA ALA A 120 -10.46 -11.27 -9.40
C ALA A 120 -10.47 -12.21 -10.62
N TYR A 121 -10.56 -13.52 -10.38
CA TYR A 121 -10.67 -14.53 -11.44
C TYR A 121 -11.94 -14.35 -12.29
N ALA A 122 -13.08 -14.02 -11.67
CA ALA A 122 -14.31 -13.72 -12.39
C ALA A 122 -14.18 -12.52 -13.33
N ILE A 123 -13.47 -11.46 -12.90
CA ILE A 123 -13.18 -10.29 -13.75
C ILE A 123 -12.25 -10.70 -14.90
N GLU A 124 -11.23 -11.51 -14.63
CA GLU A 124 -10.32 -12.03 -15.66
C GLU A 124 -11.04 -12.92 -16.69
N ASN A 125 -11.92 -13.81 -16.25
CA ASN A 125 -12.75 -14.61 -17.14
C ASN A 125 -13.62 -13.73 -18.04
N LEU A 126 -14.22 -12.67 -17.48
CA LEU A 126 -15.00 -11.72 -18.26
C LEU A 126 -14.12 -10.99 -19.30
N THR A 127 -12.89 -10.60 -18.96
CA THR A 127 -11.98 -9.93 -19.91
C THR A 127 -11.47 -10.86 -21.00
N GLN A 128 -11.38 -12.17 -20.75
CA GLN A 128 -11.01 -13.18 -21.74
C GLN A 128 -12.20 -13.72 -22.55
N TYR A 129 -13.44 -13.55 -22.06
CA TYR A 129 -14.64 -14.09 -22.71
C TYR A 129 -14.79 -13.60 -24.17
N PRO A 130 -15.04 -14.50 -25.14
CA PRO A 130 -15.14 -14.15 -26.55
C PRO A 130 -16.37 -13.29 -26.83
N THR A 131 -16.18 -12.31 -27.69
CA THR A 131 -17.20 -11.32 -28.04
C THR A 131 -17.66 -11.52 -29.48
N SER A 132 -18.97 -11.42 -29.71
CA SER A 132 -19.57 -11.49 -31.05
C SER A 132 -19.94 -10.09 -31.56
N ARG A 133 -19.96 -9.92 -32.88
CA ARG A 133 -20.49 -8.69 -33.52
C ARG A 133 -22.02 -8.63 -33.45
N ASN A 134 -22.68 -9.78 -33.33
CA ASN A 134 -24.14 -9.88 -33.30
C ASN A 134 -24.60 -10.13 -31.85
N SER A 135 -25.65 -9.41 -31.42
CA SER A 135 -26.22 -9.46 -30.07
C SER A 135 -26.95 -10.76 -29.73
N ASP A 136 -27.29 -11.57 -30.73
CA ASP A 136 -28.27 -12.66 -30.58
C ASP A 136 -27.71 -13.89 -29.86
N THR A 137 -26.38 -14.01 -29.71
CA THR A 137 -25.74 -15.22 -29.16
C THR A 137 -24.69 -14.94 -28.10
N GLY A 138 -24.53 -13.70 -27.62
CA GLY A 138 -23.53 -13.42 -26.60
C GLY A 138 -23.21 -11.95 -26.37
N LEU A 139 -22.12 -11.73 -25.64
CA LEU A 139 -21.66 -10.40 -25.24
C LEU A 139 -21.02 -9.68 -26.43
N THR A 140 -21.50 -8.48 -26.73
CA THR A 140 -20.88 -7.62 -27.75
C THR A 140 -19.63 -6.94 -27.19
N ASN A 141 -18.72 -6.50 -28.08
CA ASN A 141 -17.55 -5.72 -27.69
C ASN A 141 -17.91 -4.48 -26.86
N GLN A 142 -18.93 -3.74 -27.31
CA GLN A 142 -19.36 -2.53 -26.65
C GLN A 142 -19.95 -2.82 -25.27
N ALA A 143 -20.86 -3.81 -25.19
CA ALA A 143 -21.46 -4.20 -23.91
C ALA A 143 -20.40 -4.62 -22.89
N LYS A 144 -19.37 -5.36 -23.31
CA LYS A 144 -18.24 -5.74 -22.45
C LYS A 144 -17.49 -4.52 -21.91
N LEU A 145 -17.19 -3.55 -22.78
CA LEU A 145 -16.52 -2.31 -22.38
C LEU A 145 -17.37 -1.50 -21.40
N ASP A 146 -18.67 -1.36 -21.67
CA ASP A 146 -19.60 -0.64 -20.80
C ASP A 146 -19.66 -1.28 -19.41
N ILE A 147 -19.76 -2.62 -19.35
CA ILE A 147 -19.76 -3.36 -18.08
C ILE A 147 -18.48 -3.11 -17.29
N LEU A 148 -17.31 -3.25 -17.93
CA LEU A 148 -16.03 -3.06 -17.25
C LEU A 148 -15.85 -1.61 -16.80
N HIS A 149 -16.29 -0.65 -17.63
CA HIS A 149 -16.25 0.76 -17.32
C HIS A 149 -17.10 1.09 -16.09
N ASP A 150 -18.38 0.69 -16.10
CA ASP A 150 -19.35 0.97 -15.05
C ASP A 150 -19.00 0.25 -13.76
N THR A 151 -18.59 -1.02 -13.85
CA THR A 151 -18.14 -1.81 -12.69
C THR A 151 -16.93 -1.15 -12.02
N ARG A 152 -15.96 -0.68 -12.81
CA ARG A 152 -14.80 0.05 -12.29
C ARG A 152 -15.19 1.40 -11.67
N GLN A 153 -16.15 2.11 -12.27
CA GLN A 153 -16.63 3.38 -11.74
C GLN A 153 -17.34 3.20 -10.40
N ALA A 154 -18.19 2.18 -10.27
CA ALA A 154 -18.90 1.84 -9.04
C ALA A 154 -17.93 1.36 -7.93
N PHE A 155 -16.96 0.51 -8.25
CA PHE A 155 -15.97 0.04 -7.26
C PHE A 155 -14.98 1.12 -6.84
N GLY A 156 -14.70 2.07 -7.74
CA GLY A 156 -13.78 3.18 -7.54
C GLY A 156 -12.31 2.78 -7.66
N ARG A 157 -11.42 3.76 -7.40
CA ARG A 157 -9.95 3.58 -7.44
C ARG A 157 -9.32 3.76 -6.07
N SER A 158 -8.27 3.01 -5.77
CA SER A 158 -7.51 3.17 -4.53
C SER A 158 -6.62 4.40 -4.62
N VAL A 159 -6.43 5.07 -3.48
CA VAL A 159 -5.57 6.25 -3.35
C VAL A 159 -4.56 5.98 -2.25
N LEU A 160 -3.28 6.22 -2.52
CA LEU A 160 -2.25 6.24 -1.48
C LEU A 160 -2.19 7.65 -0.88
N VAL A 161 -2.52 7.78 0.40
CA VAL A 161 -2.48 9.07 1.10
C VAL A 161 -1.25 9.11 2.00
N LEU A 162 -0.27 9.93 1.60
CA LEU A 162 0.96 10.18 2.35
C LEU A 162 0.75 11.41 3.24
N GLN A 163 0.40 11.17 4.49
CA GLN A 163 0.22 12.24 5.46
C GLN A 163 1.57 12.79 5.93
N GLY A 164 1.70 14.11 5.97
CA GLY A 164 2.83 14.79 6.55
C GLY A 164 2.86 14.68 8.07
N GLY A 165 4.01 14.26 8.61
CA GLY A 165 4.30 14.15 10.04
C GLY A 165 5.80 14.09 10.28
N GLN A 166 6.27 14.81 11.31
CA GLN A 166 7.67 15.27 11.47
C GLN A 166 8.71 14.14 11.60
N VAL A 167 8.34 12.93 12.06
CA VAL A 167 9.32 11.90 12.49
C VAL A 167 9.45 10.72 11.51
N PHE A 168 8.49 10.52 10.60
CA PHE A 168 8.39 9.30 9.78
C PHE A 168 8.36 9.55 8.27
N GLY A 169 8.80 10.72 7.79
CA GLY A 169 8.80 11.05 6.36
C GLY A 169 9.51 10.02 5.48
N LEU A 170 10.61 9.43 5.98
CA LEU A 170 11.35 8.37 5.28
C LEU A 170 10.64 7.00 5.33
N CYS A 171 9.76 6.75 6.31
CA CYS A 171 9.00 5.50 6.36
C CYS A 171 8.04 5.38 5.17
N HIS A 172 7.54 6.51 4.65
CA HIS A 172 6.74 6.54 3.43
C HIS A 172 7.48 5.94 2.24
N LEU A 173 8.80 6.16 2.12
CA LEU A 173 9.62 5.55 1.05
C LEU A 173 9.63 4.03 1.16
N GLY A 174 9.74 3.49 2.38
CA GLY A 174 9.68 2.05 2.62
C GLY A 174 8.33 1.45 2.21
N VAL A 175 7.23 2.11 2.57
CA VAL A 175 5.87 1.69 2.18
C VAL A 175 5.69 1.75 0.67
N VAL A 176 6.08 2.86 0.02
CA VAL A 176 6.02 3.00 -1.43
C VAL A 176 6.85 1.92 -2.12
N LYS A 177 8.06 1.65 -1.64
CA LYS A 177 8.94 0.60 -2.18
C LYS A 177 8.31 -0.78 -2.07
N ALA A 178 7.76 -1.12 -0.91
CA ALA A 178 7.07 -2.40 -0.72
C ALA A 178 5.87 -2.56 -1.66
N LEU A 179 5.05 -1.51 -1.78
CA LEU A 179 3.90 -1.51 -2.69
C LEU A 179 4.35 -1.61 -4.16
N HIS A 180 5.39 -0.87 -4.55
CA HIS A 180 5.89 -0.88 -5.92
C HIS A 180 6.48 -2.24 -6.31
N LEU A 181 7.33 -2.84 -5.46
CA LEU A 181 7.92 -4.16 -5.68
C LEU A 181 6.88 -5.28 -5.83
N ARG A 182 5.69 -5.12 -5.25
CA ARG A 182 4.57 -6.07 -5.37
C ARG A 182 3.54 -5.68 -6.43
N GLY A 183 3.77 -4.61 -7.20
CA GLY A 183 2.82 -4.13 -8.21
C GLY A 183 1.51 -3.58 -7.62
N LEU A 184 1.51 -3.19 -6.35
CA LEU A 184 0.34 -2.71 -5.59
C LEU A 184 0.30 -1.19 -5.43
N LEU A 185 1.30 -0.46 -5.94
CA LEU A 185 1.37 1.00 -5.81
C LEU A 185 0.17 1.66 -6.53
N PRO A 186 -0.71 2.38 -5.82
CA PRO A 186 -1.87 3.01 -6.45
C PRO A 186 -1.47 4.10 -7.45
N ARG A 187 -2.20 4.19 -8.56
CA ARG A 187 -2.00 5.26 -9.57
C ARG A 187 -2.38 6.65 -9.08
N ILE A 188 -3.21 6.75 -8.04
CA ILE A 188 -3.62 8.02 -7.45
C ILE A 188 -2.86 8.18 -6.14
N ILE A 189 -2.07 9.25 -6.05
CA ILE A 189 -1.23 9.53 -4.90
C ILE A 189 -1.62 10.91 -4.38
N ALA A 190 -1.87 10.99 -3.08
CA ALA A 190 -2.17 12.23 -2.39
C ALA A 190 -1.13 12.47 -1.29
N GLY A 191 -0.68 13.70 -1.13
CA GLY A 191 0.31 14.05 -0.12
C GLY A 191 0.04 15.38 0.58
N THR A 192 0.43 15.46 1.85
CA THR A 192 0.38 16.69 2.66
C THR A 192 1.73 16.93 3.34
N ALA A 193 2.16 18.19 3.46
CA ALA A 193 3.45 18.59 4.06
C ALA A 193 4.62 17.66 3.64
N THR A 194 5.30 16.98 4.57
CA THR A 194 6.41 16.05 4.25
C THR A 194 5.98 14.90 3.34
N GLY A 195 4.73 14.45 3.42
CA GLY A 195 4.19 13.42 2.52
C GLY A 195 3.92 13.93 1.10
N ALA A 196 3.73 15.24 0.91
CA ALA A 196 3.62 15.85 -0.42
C ALA A 196 4.92 15.73 -1.21
N ILE A 197 6.06 15.85 -0.53
CA ILE A 197 7.40 15.69 -1.12
C ILE A 197 7.60 14.28 -1.65
N ILE A 198 7.30 13.28 -0.82
CA ILE A 198 7.38 11.88 -1.23
C ILE A 198 6.36 11.60 -2.34
N ALA A 199 5.14 12.14 -2.24
CA ALA A 199 4.13 12.00 -3.28
C ALA A 199 4.60 12.59 -4.62
N ALA A 200 5.21 13.78 -4.61
CA ALA A 200 5.73 14.45 -5.80
C ALA A 200 6.86 13.63 -6.44
N LEU A 201 7.83 13.17 -5.63
CA LEU A 201 8.89 12.27 -6.09
C LEU A 201 8.33 11.02 -6.77
N VAL A 202 7.34 10.36 -6.16
CA VAL A 202 6.71 9.18 -6.77
C VAL A 202 5.88 9.55 -8.01
N GLY A 203 5.29 10.75 -8.04
CA GLY A 203 4.46 11.23 -9.15
C GLY A 203 5.23 11.57 -10.42
N VAL A 204 6.49 11.98 -10.30
CA VAL A 204 7.33 12.39 -11.45
C VAL A 204 8.21 11.28 -12.03
N HIS A 205 8.56 10.27 -11.23
CA HIS A 205 9.36 9.13 -11.70
C HIS A 205 8.46 8.06 -12.32
N THR A 206 8.90 7.51 -13.46
CA THR A 206 8.27 6.33 -14.08
C THR A 206 8.43 5.09 -13.20
N GLU A 207 7.82 3.96 -13.57
CA GLU A 207 7.96 2.71 -12.80
C GLU A 207 9.42 2.25 -12.71
N ASP A 208 10.17 2.31 -13.80
CA ASP A 208 11.58 1.87 -13.84
C ASP A 208 12.49 2.80 -13.01
N GLU A 209 12.35 4.12 -13.19
CA GLU A 209 13.16 5.13 -12.49
C GLU A 209 12.87 5.15 -10.98
N LEU A 210 11.62 4.85 -10.57
CA LEU A 210 11.22 4.89 -9.18
C LEU A 210 12.00 3.85 -8.34
N LEU A 211 12.27 2.66 -8.89
CA LEU A 211 12.99 1.64 -8.13
C LEU A 211 14.47 2.02 -7.93
N GLU A 212 15.11 2.59 -8.95
CA GLU A 212 16.47 3.13 -8.83
C GLU A 212 16.53 4.22 -7.76
N PHE A 213 15.55 5.12 -7.77
CA PHE A 213 15.42 6.14 -6.73
C PHE A 213 15.27 5.51 -5.34
N LEU A 214 14.29 4.59 -5.14
CA LEU A 214 14.00 3.98 -3.84
C LEU A 214 15.08 3.02 -3.31
N THR A 215 16.04 2.61 -4.15
CA THR A 215 17.19 1.79 -3.74
C THR A 215 18.38 2.63 -3.30
N GLY A 216 18.32 3.96 -3.44
CA GLY A 216 19.27 4.90 -2.83
C GLY A 216 20.54 5.15 -3.64
N THR A 217 20.61 4.72 -4.90
CA THR A 217 21.74 5.07 -5.79
C THR A 217 21.77 6.57 -6.12
N ASN A 218 20.61 7.24 -6.10
CA ASN A 218 20.47 8.66 -6.41
C ASN A 218 19.97 9.53 -5.26
N ILE A 219 19.72 8.98 -4.06
CA ILE A 219 19.22 9.79 -2.95
C ILE A 219 20.39 10.35 -2.15
N ASP A 220 20.62 11.66 -2.26
CA ASP A 220 21.37 12.40 -1.26
C ASP A 220 20.52 12.55 0.02
N LEU A 221 20.42 11.45 0.79
CA LEU A 221 19.71 11.42 2.07
C LEU A 221 20.39 12.30 3.13
N THR A 222 21.54 12.94 2.84
CA THR A 222 22.26 13.78 3.81
C THR A 222 21.42 14.96 4.30
N ALA A 223 20.50 15.46 3.45
CA ALA A 223 19.50 16.46 3.80
C ALA A 223 18.51 16.00 4.89
N PHE A 224 18.09 14.73 4.86
CA PHE A 224 17.20 14.13 5.87
C PHE A 224 17.98 13.51 7.04
N THR A 225 19.25 13.19 6.82
CA THR A 225 20.14 12.50 7.75
C THR A 225 21.46 13.25 7.77
N ASN A 226 21.58 14.25 8.65
CA ASN A 226 22.83 14.99 8.85
C ASN A 226 23.93 14.10 9.52
N ARG A 227 24.32 12.97 8.89
CA ARG A 227 25.60 12.23 8.88
C ARG A 227 25.44 10.78 8.40
N PRO A 228 26.53 10.15 7.86
CA PRO A 228 26.50 8.79 7.34
C PRO A 228 26.21 7.78 8.45
N TYR A 229 25.42 6.75 8.11
CA TYR A 229 25.14 5.58 8.92
C TYR A 229 26.45 4.94 9.42
N ARG A 230 26.83 5.24 10.66
CA ARG A 230 27.89 4.53 11.39
C ARG A 230 27.24 3.35 12.10
N LYS A 231 27.71 2.15 11.77
CA LYS A 231 27.25 0.85 12.29
C LYS A 231 27.41 0.66 13.82
N ASP A 232 28.03 1.63 14.51
CA ASP A 232 28.38 1.58 15.94
C ASP A 232 27.75 2.69 16.81
N ALA A 233 26.69 3.35 16.36
CA ALA A 233 26.02 4.38 17.16
C ALA A 233 25.07 3.73 18.18
N GLY A 234 25.56 3.51 19.42
CA GLY A 234 24.76 3.00 20.52
C GLY A 234 23.53 3.85 20.87
N PHE A 235 22.60 3.25 21.62
CA PHE A 235 21.32 3.82 22.08
C PHE A 235 21.43 5.27 22.62
N THR A 236 22.57 5.62 23.22
CA THR A 236 22.90 6.97 23.71
C THR A 236 23.01 8.04 22.62
N ALA A 237 23.56 7.74 21.44
CA ALA A 237 23.70 8.70 20.33
C ALA A 237 22.34 9.02 19.66
N TRP A 238 21.42 8.06 19.67
CA TRP A 238 20.03 8.25 19.20
C TRP A 238 19.25 9.17 20.15
N VAL A 239 19.39 8.97 21.46
CA VAL A 239 18.77 9.82 22.50
C VAL A 239 19.31 11.26 22.45
N GLU A 240 20.61 11.44 22.22
CA GLU A 240 21.22 12.77 22.10
C GLU A 240 20.76 13.51 20.83
N THR A 241 20.59 12.78 19.72
CA THR A 241 20.06 13.31 18.46
C THR A 241 18.59 13.72 18.59
N LEU A 242 17.79 12.91 19.31
CA LEU A 242 16.40 13.23 19.63
C LEU A 242 16.28 14.42 20.58
N ASN A 243 17.08 14.47 21.65
CA ASN A 243 17.07 15.60 22.58
C ASN A 243 17.43 16.92 21.87
N ARG A 244 18.40 16.90 20.95
CA ARG A 244 18.74 18.08 20.15
C ARG A 244 17.60 18.52 19.23
N ARG A 245 16.85 17.57 18.66
CA ARG A 245 15.69 17.83 17.79
C ARG A 245 14.49 18.36 18.60
N VAL A 246 14.27 17.85 19.81
CA VAL A 246 13.24 18.31 20.76
C VAL A 246 13.56 19.69 21.34
N ASN A 247 14.83 19.96 21.65
CA ASN A 247 15.26 21.26 22.19
C ASN A 247 15.21 22.39 21.14
N ARG A 248 15.38 22.05 19.85
CA ARG A 248 15.20 23.00 18.73
C ARG A 248 13.72 23.24 18.41
N TRP A 249 12.88 22.22 18.55
CA TRP A 249 11.42 22.34 18.46
C TRP A 249 10.86 23.32 19.49
N TRP A 250 11.42 23.35 20.71
CA TRP A 250 11.02 24.32 21.73
C TRP A 250 11.36 25.78 21.37
N LYS A 251 12.27 26.01 20.41
CA LYS A 251 12.76 27.35 20.03
C LYS A 251 12.29 27.84 18.65
N GLU A 252 12.17 26.97 17.65
CA GLU A 252 12.10 27.37 16.22
C GLU A 252 10.96 26.73 15.41
N GLY A 253 10.24 25.72 15.93
CA GLY A 253 9.02 25.18 15.30
C GLY A 253 9.16 24.29 14.05
N HIS A 254 10.33 24.22 13.39
CA HIS A 254 10.56 23.38 12.19
C HIS A 254 11.81 22.48 12.31
N PHE A 255 11.78 21.32 11.63
CA PHE A 255 12.81 20.27 11.74
C PHE A 255 13.79 20.20 10.56
N LEU A 256 13.35 20.57 9.36
CA LEU A 256 14.12 20.55 8.11
C LEU A 256 14.30 21.98 7.61
N ASP A 257 15.52 22.28 7.18
CA ASP A 257 15.85 23.54 6.53
C ASP A 257 15.10 23.61 5.19
N VAL A 258 14.25 24.63 5.03
CA VAL A 258 13.38 24.81 3.85
C VAL A 258 14.23 24.92 2.59
N ASP A 259 15.38 25.58 2.69
CA ASP A 259 16.30 25.79 1.57
C ASP A 259 16.96 24.47 1.14
N VAL A 260 17.29 23.60 2.10
CA VAL A 260 17.84 22.26 1.82
C VAL A 260 16.78 21.35 1.20
N LEU A 261 15.54 21.44 1.68
CA LEU A 261 14.43 20.65 1.17
C LEU A 261 14.06 21.06 -0.26
N GLU A 262 14.05 22.37 -0.54
CA GLU A 262 13.85 22.93 -1.88
C GLU A 262 14.98 22.51 -2.83
N GLN A 263 16.24 22.53 -2.39
CA GLN A 263 17.36 22.05 -3.20
C GLN A 263 17.25 20.56 -3.53
N VAL A 264 16.85 19.74 -2.56
CA VAL A 264 16.62 18.30 -2.78
C VAL A 264 15.43 18.07 -3.71
N LEU A 265 14.35 18.83 -3.56
CA LEU A 265 13.19 18.76 -4.45
C LEU A 265 13.60 19.13 -5.87
N ARG A 266 14.24 20.28 -6.09
CA ARG A 266 14.72 20.69 -7.41
C ARG A 266 15.71 19.71 -8.02
N ALA A 267 16.62 19.15 -7.23
CA ALA A 267 17.61 18.18 -7.72
C ALA A 267 17.01 16.83 -8.13
N ASN A 268 15.93 16.39 -7.48
CA ASN A 268 15.33 15.06 -7.72
C ASN A 268 14.05 15.10 -8.56
N ILE A 269 13.32 16.21 -8.57
CA ILE A 269 12.05 16.38 -9.31
C ILE A 269 12.27 17.18 -10.60
N GLY A 270 13.21 18.12 -10.59
CA GLY A 270 13.37 19.11 -11.65
C GLY A 270 12.18 20.08 -11.72
N ASP A 271 12.13 20.87 -12.80
CA ASP A 271 11.08 21.86 -13.03
C ASP A 271 9.87 21.27 -13.78
N LEU A 272 9.42 20.07 -13.38
CA LEU A 272 8.26 19.41 -13.99
C LEU A 272 6.95 19.96 -13.44
N THR A 273 6.04 20.28 -14.34
CA THR A 273 4.67 20.68 -13.99
C THR A 273 3.77 19.48 -13.69
N PHE A 274 2.63 19.71 -13.02
CA PHE A 274 1.66 18.62 -12.74
C PHE A 274 1.14 17.92 -14.00
N GLU A 275 0.95 18.67 -15.10
CA GLU A 275 0.52 18.11 -16.38
C GLU A 275 1.62 17.26 -17.03
N GLU A 276 2.87 17.72 -17.03
CA GLU A 276 4.00 16.97 -17.56
C GLU A 276 4.25 15.69 -16.76
N ALA A 277 4.19 15.78 -15.43
CA ALA A 277 4.29 14.62 -14.54
C ALA A 277 3.21 13.58 -14.84
N TYR A 278 1.95 14.00 -14.96
CA TYR A 278 0.85 13.09 -15.33
C TYR A 278 1.04 12.50 -16.72
N THR A 279 1.49 13.31 -17.69
CA THR A 279 1.70 12.85 -19.06
C THR A 279 2.77 11.77 -19.13
N ARG A 280 3.86 11.95 -18.37
CA ARG A 280 5.00 11.04 -18.25
C ARG A 280 4.66 9.74 -17.51
N THR A 281 4.06 9.82 -16.32
CA THR A 281 3.91 8.66 -15.42
C THR A 281 2.51 8.04 -15.42
N LYS A 282 1.51 8.77 -15.93
CA LYS A 282 0.07 8.44 -15.81
C LYS A 282 -0.40 8.26 -14.36
N ARG A 283 0.36 8.76 -13.38
CA ARG A 283 -0.03 8.82 -11.97
C ARG A 283 -0.70 10.16 -11.68
N VAL A 284 -1.84 10.10 -11.00
CA VAL A 284 -2.56 11.30 -10.59
C VAL A 284 -1.99 11.77 -9.25
N LEU A 285 -1.15 12.80 -9.31
CA LEU A 285 -0.58 13.46 -8.14
C LEU A 285 -1.55 14.52 -7.58
N ASN A 286 -1.82 14.45 -6.29
CA ASN A 286 -2.67 15.39 -5.56
C ASN A 286 -1.89 15.95 -4.36
N ILE A 287 -1.64 17.26 -4.34
CA ILE A 287 -1.00 17.93 -3.21
C ILE A 287 -2.01 18.87 -2.57
N THR A 288 -2.24 18.71 -1.27
CA THR A 288 -3.13 19.59 -0.52
C THR A 288 -2.32 20.61 0.26
N VAL A 289 -2.58 21.90 0.01
CA VAL A 289 -1.92 23.02 0.68
C VAL A 289 -2.92 23.75 1.57
N THR A 290 -2.63 23.81 2.88
CA THR A 290 -3.41 24.60 3.83
C THR A 290 -2.92 26.04 3.83
N THR A 291 -3.79 26.99 3.54
CA THR A 291 -3.48 28.42 3.63
C THR A 291 -3.49 28.87 5.09
N SER A 292 -2.50 29.65 5.52
CA SER A 292 -2.28 30.07 6.92
C SER A 292 -3.32 31.05 7.51
N GLY A 293 -4.46 31.28 6.84
CA GLY A 293 -5.55 32.12 7.33
C GLY A 293 -6.62 31.31 8.06
N SER A 294 -7.08 31.79 9.21
CA SER A 294 -8.22 31.24 9.97
C SER A 294 -9.47 31.15 9.07
N GLY A 295 -9.75 29.97 8.50
CA GLY A 295 -10.92 29.72 7.65
C GLY A 295 -10.62 29.53 6.15
N GLY A 296 -9.36 29.46 5.73
CA GLY A 296 -9.02 29.21 4.32
C GLY A 296 -9.36 27.80 3.86
N VAL A 297 -10.01 27.69 2.70
CA VAL A 297 -10.30 26.40 2.04
C VAL A 297 -8.96 25.78 1.60
N PRO A 298 -8.67 24.51 1.92
CA PRO A 298 -7.45 23.86 1.46
C PRO A 298 -7.43 23.80 -0.07
N ASN A 299 -6.34 24.29 -0.67
CA ASN A 299 -6.17 24.25 -2.12
C ASN A 299 -5.62 22.89 -2.52
N LEU A 300 -6.30 22.22 -3.46
CA LEU A 300 -5.86 20.99 -4.08
C LEU A 300 -5.12 21.31 -5.37
N LEU A 301 -3.86 20.91 -5.46
CA LEU A 301 -3.03 21.02 -6.65
C LEU A 301 -2.91 19.66 -7.33
N ASN A 302 -3.34 19.58 -8.58
CA ASN A 302 -3.17 18.42 -9.44
C ASN A 302 -3.17 18.83 -10.93
N TYR A 303 -3.04 17.86 -11.83
CA TYR A 303 -3.01 18.09 -13.28
C TYR A 303 -4.29 18.73 -13.86
N LEU A 304 -5.41 18.75 -13.13
CA LEU A 304 -6.67 19.39 -13.53
C LEU A 304 -6.82 20.80 -12.96
N THR A 305 -6.47 21.00 -11.69
CA THR A 305 -6.68 22.27 -10.98
C THR A 305 -5.49 23.22 -11.10
N ALA A 306 -4.28 22.70 -11.34
CA ALA A 306 -3.04 23.45 -11.39
C ALA A 306 -2.03 22.85 -12.40
N PRO A 307 -2.42 22.68 -13.68
CA PRO A 307 -1.61 21.96 -14.68
C PRO A 307 -0.21 22.54 -14.88
N ASN A 308 -0.10 23.87 -14.90
CA ASN A 308 1.14 24.61 -15.18
C ASN A 308 1.98 24.92 -13.92
N VAL A 309 1.56 24.44 -12.75
CA VAL A 309 2.31 24.65 -11.51
C VAL A 309 3.40 23.59 -11.41
N VAL A 310 4.60 24.00 -11.02
CA VAL A 310 5.75 23.11 -10.83
C VAL A 310 5.53 22.24 -9.58
N THR A 311 5.95 20.99 -9.66
CA THR A 311 5.79 20.00 -8.58
C THR A 311 6.83 20.10 -7.47
N SER A 312 7.92 20.84 -7.70
CA SER A 312 9.00 21.15 -6.74
C SER A 312 8.65 22.28 -5.79
#